data_AF-A0A4Y6UIG4-F1
#
_entry.id   AF-A0A4Y6UIG4-F1
#
_cell.length_a   1.000
_cell.length_b   1.000
_cell.length_c   1.000
_cell.angle_alpha   90.00
_cell.angle_beta   90.00
_cell.angle_gamma   90.00
#
_symmetry.space_group_name_H-M   'P 1'
#
loop_
_entity.id
_entity.type
_entity.pdbx_description
1 polymer ?
#
loop_
_entity_poly.entity_id
_entity_poly.type
_entity_poly.pdbx_seq_one_letter_code
_entity_poly.pdbx_strand_id
1 'polypeptide(L)'
;MAGIPISKLISVTPSVLTPGTGINQLTGLIISNSTKATDQKVVPFTSAASVATTFGATSAEYAMAQAYFSGTRTSLFSPNVLYIAGLGSSSSGITPDYLDLIAGQAAFTGFTTNWNLSFAEKQACAQWVESRNKRQWFVAWDNDQEAITQGSSKSFGSWLQGQSLNGTTVLYDATGLSAAGALGWMASIDFTATNGRTGLSYQSNGNVTPTVIDGTTARTLEANGYNYYGSYDTQASSRQWFYPGTVSGSFGFADSYINQIWLNTSLQNALVNMMQTVKNIPFNALGDSYISSAVQDTINQAVTFGAIRDGVNLAQSQIQNINSQAGNTSAAQTLATRGWYFIPGASKALPFVRTTRGPITPVLFYTDGGSVQTIKLAAVEVQ
;
A
#
# COMPACT_ATOMS: atom_id res chain seq x y z
N MET A 1 -21.68 -8.62 -25.65
CA MET A 1 -20.46 -8.28 -26.40
C MET A 1 -19.51 -7.60 -25.42
N ALA A 2 -18.62 -8.37 -24.78
CA ALA A 2 -17.68 -7.86 -23.79
C ALA A 2 -16.55 -7.10 -24.50
N GLY A 3 -16.26 -5.86 -24.08
CA GLY A 3 -15.25 -5.02 -24.70
C GLY A 3 -13.84 -5.63 -24.59
N ILE A 4 -12.99 -5.33 -25.57
CA ILE A 4 -11.57 -5.72 -25.57
C ILE A 4 -10.89 -5.02 -24.37
N PRO A 5 -10.23 -5.77 -23.45
CA PRO A 5 -9.64 -5.18 -22.25
C PRO A 5 -8.43 -4.31 -22.58
N ILE A 6 -8.33 -3.15 -21.94
CA ILE A 6 -7.26 -2.14 -22.12
C ILE A 6 -5.84 -2.69 -21.85
N SER A 7 -5.74 -3.84 -21.15
CA SER A 7 -4.50 -4.57 -20.88
C SER A 7 -3.78 -5.12 -22.12
N LYS A 8 -4.43 -5.11 -23.30
CA LYS A 8 -3.78 -5.46 -24.57
C LYS A 8 -2.95 -4.33 -25.20
N LEU A 9 -3.11 -3.07 -24.76
CA LEU A 9 -2.47 -1.91 -25.38
C LEU A 9 -1.37 -1.29 -24.50
N ILE A 10 -1.51 -1.36 -23.17
CA ILE A 10 -0.53 -0.87 -22.18
C ILE A 10 -0.52 -1.87 -21.01
N SER A 11 0.64 -2.48 -20.72
CA SER A 11 0.80 -3.41 -19.60
C SER A 11 1.45 -2.73 -18.40
N VAL A 12 0.61 -2.20 -17.51
CA VAL A 12 0.84 -2.21 -16.06
C VAL A 12 -0.44 -2.85 -15.52
N THR A 13 -0.40 -4.14 -15.15
CA THR A 13 -1.58 -5.05 -15.15
C THR A 13 -2.83 -4.50 -14.41
N PRO A 14 -3.91 -4.05 -15.11
CA PRO A 14 -5.09 -3.43 -14.50
C PRO A 14 -6.34 -4.32 -14.40
N SER A 15 -7.18 -4.03 -13.41
CA SER A 15 -8.63 -4.27 -13.42
C SER A 15 -9.37 -2.91 -13.39
N VAL A 16 -10.58 -2.92 -13.94
CA VAL A 16 -11.30 -1.81 -14.60
C VAL A 16 -11.61 -0.62 -13.67
N LEU A 17 -11.32 0.61 -14.12
CA LEU A 17 -11.78 1.85 -13.49
C LEU A 17 -12.84 2.53 -14.37
N THR A 18 -14.00 2.78 -13.79
CA THR A 18 -14.91 3.86 -14.20
C THR A 18 -14.18 5.19 -14.00
N PRO A 19 -14.32 6.21 -14.87
CA PRO A 19 -13.72 7.52 -14.64
C PRO A 19 -14.42 8.19 -13.45
N GLY A 20 -13.89 7.98 -12.26
CA GLY A 20 -14.29 8.65 -11.03
C GLY A 20 -13.33 9.80 -10.75
N THR A 21 -13.88 11.01 -10.73
CA THR A 21 -13.21 12.26 -10.35
C THR A 21 -12.47 12.14 -9.02
N GLY A 22 -11.14 12.34 -9.02
CA GLY A 22 -10.32 12.50 -7.81
C GLY A 22 -9.16 11.50 -7.71
N ILE A 23 -7.96 11.95 -8.06
CA ILE A 23 -6.70 11.18 -8.16
C ILE A 23 -6.08 10.79 -6.80
N ASN A 24 -6.87 10.70 -5.72
CA ASN A 24 -6.35 10.74 -4.35
C ASN A 24 -6.99 9.76 -3.34
N GLN A 25 -7.78 8.76 -3.76
CA GLN A 25 -8.55 7.96 -2.79
C GLN A 25 -8.15 6.49 -2.83
N LEU A 26 -7.03 6.19 -2.17
CA LEU A 26 -6.79 4.84 -1.69
C LEU A 26 -7.96 4.43 -0.80
N THR A 27 -8.53 3.25 -1.04
CA THR A 27 -9.75 2.84 -0.36
C THR A 27 -9.55 1.51 0.36
N GLY A 28 -10.03 1.43 1.60
CA GLY A 28 -10.06 0.20 2.39
C GLY A 28 -11.29 -0.65 2.14
N LEU A 29 -11.13 -1.97 2.33
CA LEU A 29 -12.19 -2.97 2.31
C LEU A 29 -12.17 -3.78 3.61
N ILE A 30 -13.33 -3.98 4.22
CA ILE A 30 -13.50 -4.95 5.32
C ILE A 30 -14.35 -6.10 4.81
N ILE A 31 -13.82 -7.31 4.89
CA ILE A 31 -14.58 -8.52 4.62
C ILE A 31 -15.33 -8.88 5.91
N SER A 32 -16.64 -9.06 5.79
CA SER A 32 -17.56 -9.39 6.88
C SER A 32 -18.09 -10.81 6.74
N ASN A 33 -18.07 -11.58 7.84
CA ASN A 33 -18.74 -12.87 7.96
C ASN A 33 -20.19 -12.75 8.51
N SER A 34 -20.68 -11.53 8.72
CA SER A 34 -22.03 -11.28 9.24
C SER A 34 -23.10 -11.63 8.20
N THR A 35 -24.20 -12.25 8.64
CA THR A 35 -25.37 -12.51 7.78
C THR A 35 -26.08 -11.23 7.33
N LYS A 36 -25.77 -10.08 7.95
CA LYS A 36 -26.25 -8.77 7.53
C LYS A 36 -25.47 -8.20 6.35
N ALA A 37 -24.27 -8.72 6.07
CA ALA A 37 -23.53 -8.35 4.88
C ALA A 37 -24.22 -8.95 3.64
N THR A 38 -24.19 -8.23 2.52
CA THR A 38 -24.75 -8.77 1.28
C THR A 38 -23.86 -9.88 0.75
N ASP A 39 -24.43 -11.06 0.56
CA ASP A 39 -23.72 -12.28 0.13
C ASP A 39 -22.86 -12.03 -1.12
N GLN A 40 -21.55 -12.24 -0.97
CA GLN A 40 -20.53 -12.13 -2.00
C GLN A 40 -20.55 -10.80 -2.78
N LYS A 41 -21.06 -9.75 -2.15
CA LYS A 41 -21.14 -8.41 -2.75
C LYS A 41 -20.37 -7.38 -1.94
N VAL A 42 -19.75 -6.47 -2.68
CA VAL A 42 -19.08 -5.30 -2.12
C VAL A 42 -20.05 -4.12 -2.05
N VAL A 43 -20.23 -3.54 -0.87
CA VAL A 43 -21.10 -2.38 -0.64
C VAL A 43 -20.27 -1.18 -0.17
N PRO A 44 -20.35 -0.02 -0.83
CA PRO A 44 -19.70 1.20 -0.36
C PRO A 44 -20.48 1.86 0.78
N PHE A 45 -19.75 2.37 1.76
CA PHE A 45 -20.24 3.20 2.84
C PHE A 45 -19.45 4.50 2.88
N THR A 46 -20.11 5.61 3.18
CA THR A 46 -19.48 6.95 3.26
C THR A 46 -19.36 7.46 4.70
N SER A 47 -19.88 6.72 5.68
CA SER A 47 -19.77 7.08 7.09
C SER A 47 -19.96 5.86 8.00
N ALA A 48 -19.39 5.93 9.21
CA ALA A 48 -19.60 4.92 10.24
C ALA A 48 -21.09 4.81 10.63
N ALA A 49 -21.84 5.91 10.63
CA ALA A 49 -23.28 5.90 10.91
C ALA A 49 -24.09 5.07 9.89
N SER A 50 -23.69 5.09 8.62
CA SER A 50 -24.31 4.26 7.58
C SER A 50 -24.05 2.78 7.84
N VAL A 51 -22.84 2.43 8.31
CA VAL A 51 -22.50 1.06 8.72
C VAL A 51 -23.31 0.64 9.95
N ALA A 52 -23.48 1.53 10.94
CA ALA A 52 -24.30 1.27 12.12
C ALA A 52 -25.77 0.96 11.76
N THR A 53 -26.31 1.62 10.73
CA THR A 53 -27.69 1.39 10.27
C THR A 53 -27.85 -0.01 9.68
N THR A 54 -26.86 -0.51 8.93
CA THR A 54 -26.91 -1.84 8.30
C THR A 54 -26.56 -2.97 9.28
N PHE A 55 -25.49 -2.82 10.04
CA PHE A 55 -24.93 -3.89 10.87
C PHE A 55 -25.33 -3.78 12.35
N GLY A 56 -25.66 -2.59 12.82
CA GLY A 56 -25.95 -2.26 14.22
C GLY A 56 -24.79 -1.51 14.89
N ALA A 57 -25.12 -0.61 15.82
CA ALA A 57 -24.12 0.23 16.53
C ALA A 57 -23.22 -0.55 17.52
N THR A 58 -23.49 -1.84 17.75
CA THR A 58 -22.65 -2.72 18.58
C THR A 58 -21.87 -3.73 17.74
N SER A 59 -21.94 -3.64 16.42
CA SER A 59 -21.27 -4.58 15.51
C SER A 59 -19.77 -4.32 15.41
N ALA A 60 -18.99 -5.38 15.13
CA ALA A 60 -17.56 -5.25 14.88
C ALA A 60 -17.29 -4.38 13.65
N GLU A 61 -18.13 -4.49 12.62
CA GLU A 61 -18.07 -3.68 11.40
C GLU A 61 -18.20 -2.19 11.70
N TYR A 62 -19.14 -1.82 12.59
CA TYR A 62 -19.29 -0.43 13.01
C TYR A 62 -18.08 0.07 13.78
N ALA A 63 -17.56 -0.72 14.73
CA ALA A 63 -16.37 -0.35 15.49
C ALA A 63 -15.15 -0.17 14.58
N MET A 64 -14.94 -1.09 13.63
CA MET A 64 -13.90 -0.96 12.61
C MET A 64 -14.13 0.23 11.68
N ALA A 65 -15.37 0.51 11.28
CA ALA A 65 -15.70 1.69 10.48
C ALA A 65 -15.39 2.99 11.23
N GLN A 66 -15.62 3.06 12.55
CA GLN A 66 -15.23 4.22 13.36
C GLN A 66 -13.70 4.42 13.35
N ALA A 67 -12.92 3.35 13.53
CA ALA A 67 -11.47 3.41 13.43
C ALA A 67 -10.98 3.79 12.03
N TYR A 68 -11.63 3.31 10.97
CA TYR A 68 -11.30 3.67 9.60
C TYR A 68 -11.59 5.14 9.29
N PHE A 69 -12.83 5.60 9.49
CA PHE A 69 -13.26 6.95 9.11
C PHE A 69 -12.63 8.07 9.96
N SER A 70 -12.13 7.76 11.16
CA SER A 70 -11.39 8.75 11.96
C SER A 70 -10.02 9.09 11.37
N GLY A 71 -9.51 8.32 10.40
CA GLY A 71 -8.15 8.47 9.87
C GLY A 71 -7.10 8.37 10.99
N THR A 72 -6.02 9.12 10.86
CA THR A 72 -5.02 9.28 11.92
C THR A 72 -4.83 10.74 12.30
N ARG A 73 -4.27 10.98 13.50
CA ARG A 73 -4.16 12.33 14.08
C ARG A 73 -3.35 13.32 13.24
N THR A 74 -2.49 12.87 12.33
CA THR A 74 -1.69 13.75 11.46
C THR A 74 -2.35 14.00 10.11
N SER A 75 -3.46 13.33 9.80
CA SER A 75 -4.10 13.41 8.49
C SER A 75 -5.01 14.63 8.39
N LEU A 76 -4.84 15.41 7.32
CA LEU A 76 -5.71 16.54 6.97
C LEU A 76 -6.94 16.09 6.17
N PHE A 77 -6.94 14.85 5.68
CA PHE A 77 -8.01 14.25 4.90
C PHE A 77 -8.61 13.10 5.68
N SER A 78 -9.94 13.02 5.69
CA SER A 78 -10.65 11.87 6.23
C SER A 78 -10.97 10.89 5.09
N PRO A 79 -10.92 9.57 5.34
CA PRO A 79 -11.33 8.58 4.36
C PRO A 79 -12.75 8.84 3.86
N ASN A 80 -12.94 8.82 2.53
CA ASN A 80 -14.21 9.18 1.91
C ASN A 80 -15.17 7.99 1.79
N VAL A 81 -14.63 6.81 1.45
CA VAL A 81 -15.40 5.58 1.24
C VAL A 81 -14.74 4.44 1.99
N LEU A 82 -15.56 3.58 2.59
CA LEU A 82 -15.19 2.27 3.11
C LEU A 82 -16.01 1.22 2.38
N TYR A 83 -15.37 0.22 1.79
CA TYR A 83 -16.10 -0.92 1.25
C TYR A 83 -16.28 -1.99 2.33
N ILE A 84 -17.44 -2.64 2.35
CA ILE A 84 -17.66 -3.86 3.13
C ILE A 84 -18.12 -4.97 2.18
N ALA A 85 -17.43 -6.11 2.19
CA ALA A 85 -17.77 -7.29 1.39
C ALA A 85 -18.33 -8.41 2.27
N GLY A 86 -19.48 -8.98 1.92
CA GLY A 86 -19.99 -10.17 2.61
C GLY A 86 -19.31 -11.44 2.11
N LEU A 87 -18.77 -12.25 3.02
CA LEU A 87 -18.16 -13.56 2.69
C LEU A 87 -19.17 -14.52 2.03
N GLY A 88 -20.42 -14.44 2.45
CA GLY A 88 -21.50 -15.29 1.97
C GLY A 88 -21.67 -16.59 2.76
N SER A 89 -22.91 -17.11 2.80
CA SER A 89 -23.25 -18.30 3.59
C SER A 89 -22.78 -19.63 2.98
N SER A 90 -22.40 -19.63 1.71
CA SER A 90 -21.87 -20.83 1.01
C SER A 90 -20.35 -20.93 1.04
N SER A 91 -19.66 -19.92 1.58
CA SER A 91 -18.20 -19.87 1.64
C SER A 91 -17.70 -20.45 2.97
N SER A 92 -16.78 -21.42 2.90
CA SER A 92 -16.13 -22.01 4.09
C SER A 92 -14.91 -21.23 4.59
N GLY A 93 -14.65 -20.03 4.04
CA GLY A 93 -13.48 -19.21 4.39
C GLY A 93 -13.01 -18.34 3.24
N ILE A 94 -11.91 -17.61 3.44
CA ILE A 94 -11.34 -16.76 2.38
C ILE A 94 -10.50 -17.60 1.42
N THR A 95 -10.91 -17.61 0.15
CA THR A 95 -10.18 -18.26 -0.94
C THR A 95 -9.68 -17.23 -1.97
N PRO A 96 -8.64 -17.54 -2.76
CA PRO A 96 -8.19 -16.69 -3.87
C PRO A 96 -9.33 -16.34 -4.85
N ASP A 97 -10.22 -17.29 -5.14
CA ASP A 97 -11.36 -17.07 -6.06
C ASP A 97 -12.36 -16.05 -5.48
N TYR A 98 -12.61 -16.10 -4.17
CA TYR A 98 -13.44 -15.10 -3.49
C TYR A 98 -12.78 -13.70 -3.54
N LEU A 99 -11.46 -13.63 -3.31
CA LEU A 99 -10.71 -12.37 -3.41
C LEU A 99 -10.72 -11.81 -4.85
N ASP A 100 -10.74 -12.68 -5.86
CA ASP A 100 -10.91 -12.27 -7.27
C ASP A 100 -12.31 -11.73 -7.56
N LEU A 101 -13.33 -12.38 -7.00
CA LEU A 101 -14.71 -11.94 -7.13
C LEU A 101 -14.91 -10.53 -6.55
N ILE A 102 -14.41 -10.25 -5.34
CA ILE A 102 -14.56 -8.93 -4.71
C ILE A 102 -13.70 -7.86 -5.40
N ALA A 103 -12.48 -8.21 -5.86
CA ALA A 103 -11.61 -7.31 -6.61
C ALA A 103 -12.19 -6.94 -7.99
N GLY A 104 -13.05 -7.79 -8.55
CA GLY A 104 -13.81 -7.49 -9.76
C GLY A 104 -14.98 -6.53 -9.55
N GLN A 105 -15.44 -6.33 -8.31
CA GLN A 105 -16.62 -5.50 -8.00
C GLN A 105 -16.28 -4.09 -7.56
N ALA A 106 -15.13 -3.89 -6.90
CA ALA A 106 -14.72 -2.59 -6.40
C ALA A 106 -13.20 -2.40 -6.49
N ALA A 107 -12.79 -1.17 -6.80
CA ALA A 107 -11.39 -0.77 -6.79
C ALA A 107 -10.96 -0.39 -5.36
N PHE A 108 -10.58 -1.39 -4.55
CA PHE A 108 -9.97 -1.17 -3.24
C PHE A 108 -8.45 -1.34 -3.32
N THR A 109 -7.74 -0.69 -2.40
CA THR A 109 -6.28 -0.76 -2.27
C THR A 109 -5.85 -1.66 -1.13
N GLY A 110 -6.53 -1.55 0.01
CA GLY A 110 -6.19 -2.30 1.21
C GLY A 110 -7.39 -3.08 1.71
N PHE A 111 -7.17 -4.26 2.30
CA PHE A 111 -8.26 -5.02 2.90
C PHE A 111 -7.89 -5.71 4.21
N THR A 112 -8.91 -5.94 5.03
CA THR A 112 -8.86 -6.72 6.26
C THR A 112 -10.19 -7.45 6.50
N THR A 113 -10.34 -8.11 7.65
CA THR A 113 -11.49 -8.95 8.01
C THR A 113 -12.05 -8.57 9.37
N ASN A 114 -13.36 -8.74 9.59
CA ASN A 114 -13.99 -8.49 10.89
C ASN A 114 -13.77 -9.62 11.92
N TRP A 115 -13.15 -10.74 11.52
CA TRP A 115 -12.78 -11.88 12.38
C TRP A 115 -11.30 -12.24 12.19
N ASN A 116 -10.71 -12.94 13.16
CA ASN A 116 -9.33 -13.41 13.02
C ASN A 116 -9.31 -14.59 12.05
N LEU A 117 -8.57 -14.44 10.94
CA LEU A 117 -8.38 -15.49 9.96
C LEU A 117 -7.56 -16.64 10.51
N SER A 118 -7.87 -17.86 10.07
CA SER A 118 -7.01 -19.01 10.33
C SER A 118 -5.64 -18.81 9.67
N PHE A 119 -4.63 -19.51 10.19
CA PHE A 119 -3.27 -19.44 9.65
C PHE A 119 -3.21 -19.72 8.14
N ALA A 120 -3.93 -20.73 7.67
CA ALA A 120 -4.00 -21.08 6.25
C ALA A 120 -4.67 -19.99 5.40
N GLU A 121 -5.73 -19.35 5.89
CA GLU A 121 -6.40 -18.25 5.18
C GLU A 121 -5.52 -17.01 5.10
N LYS A 122 -4.77 -16.69 6.18
CA LYS A 122 -3.79 -15.58 6.16
C LYS A 122 -2.71 -15.82 5.11
N GLN A 123 -2.20 -17.05 4.99
CA GLN A 123 -1.24 -17.42 3.96
C GLN A 123 -1.81 -17.26 2.56
N ALA A 124 -3.05 -17.73 2.33
CA ALA A 124 -3.73 -17.60 1.04
C ALA A 124 -3.93 -16.13 0.65
N CYS A 125 -4.32 -15.27 1.60
CA CYS A 125 -4.45 -13.82 1.37
C CYS A 125 -3.11 -13.18 1.00
N ALA A 126 -2.03 -13.51 1.71
CA ALA A 126 -0.70 -12.96 1.44
C ALA A 126 -0.16 -13.39 0.06
N GLN A 127 -0.37 -14.67 -0.31
CA GLN A 127 -0.02 -15.17 -1.65
C GLN A 127 -0.86 -14.51 -2.75
N TRP A 128 -2.15 -14.32 -2.49
CA TRP A 128 -3.02 -13.61 -3.42
C TRP A 128 -2.54 -12.17 -3.62
N VAL A 129 -2.19 -11.43 -2.57
CA VAL A 129 -1.66 -10.06 -2.70
C VAL A 129 -0.40 -9.99 -3.56
N GLU A 130 0.55 -10.90 -3.38
CA GLU A 130 1.76 -10.95 -4.21
C GLU A 130 1.41 -11.12 -5.70
N SER A 131 0.39 -11.93 -6.01
CA SER A 131 -0.08 -12.13 -7.39
C SER A 131 -0.70 -10.88 -8.04
N ARG A 132 -1.02 -9.84 -7.25
CA ARG A 132 -1.71 -8.62 -7.72
C ARG A 132 -0.75 -7.53 -8.19
N ASN A 133 0.50 -7.87 -8.52
CA ASN A 133 1.49 -6.92 -9.03
C ASN A 133 1.69 -5.71 -8.12
N LYS A 134 1.68 -5.93 -6.79
CA LYS A 134 1.90 -4.89 -5.78
C LYS A 134 0.89 -3.75 -5.84
N ARG A 135 -0.39 -4.09 -6.03
CA ARG A 135 -1.54 -3.14 -6.09
C ARG A 135 -2.49 -3.26 -4.91
N GLN A 136 -2.35 -4.34 -4.15
CA GLN A 136 -3.21 -4.70 -3.05
C GLN A 136 -2.38 -4.73 -1.78
N TRP A 137 -2.96 -4.27 -0.68
CA TRP A 137 -2.32 -4.32 0.62
C TRP A 137 -3.19 -5.14 1.55
N PHE A 138 -2.65 -6.22 2.09
CA PHE A 138 -3.35 -7.03 3.08
C PHE A 138 -2.91 -6.63 4.48
N VAL A 139 -3.88 -6.19 5.29
CA VAL A 139 -3.66 -5.90 6.71
C VAL A 139 -4.23 -7.06 7.51
N ALA A 140 -3.37 -8.02 7.83
CA ALA A 140 -3.71 -9.13 8.70
C ALA A 140 -3.69 -8.64 10.15
N TRP A 141 -4.68 -9.05 10.95
CA TRP A 141 -4.58 -8.96 12.40
C TRP A 141 -4.48 -10.36 13.01
N ASP A 142 -3.84 -10.44 14.16
CA ASP A 142 -3.62 -11.68 14.87
C ASP A 142 -3.67 -11.48 16.39
N ASN A 143 -4.22 -12.46 17.10
CA ASN A 143 -4.25 -12.52 18.55
C ASN A 143 -3.66 -13.83 19.10
N ASP A 144 -2.95 -14.60 18.26
CA ASP A 144 -2.31 -15.85 18.68
C ASP A 144 -1.21 -15.60 19.74
N GLN A 145 -1.17 -16.47 20.75
CA GLN A 145 -0.13 -16.49 21.80
C GLN A 145 1.27 -16.71 21.22
N GLU A 146 1.39 -17.41 20.09
CA GLU A 146 2.66 -17.60 19.39
C GLU A 146 3.25 -16.28 18.89
N ALA A 147 2.44 -15.24 18.65
CA ALA A 147 2.93 -13.92 18.24
C ALA A 147 3.77 -13.25 19.34
N ILE A 148 3.41 -13.47 20.61
CA ILE A 148 4.12 -12.91 21.78
C ILE A 148 5.13 -13.89 22.38
N THR A 149 5.37 -15.03 21.73
CA THR A 149 6.36 -16.02 22.18
C THR A 149 7.71 -15.73 21.53
N GLN A 150 8.75 -15.58 22.35
CA GLN A 150 10.10 -15.24 21.88
C GLN A 150 10.66 -16.35 20.97
N GLY A 151 11.04 -15.97 19.74
CA GLY A 151 11.65 -16.90 18.78
C GLY A 151 10.68 -17.95 18.22
N SER A 152 9.37 -17.70 18.27
CA SER A 152 8.39 -18.61 17.67
C SER A 152 8.59 -18.70 16.16
N SER A 153 8.67 -19.93 15.64
CA SER A 153 8.63 -20.21 14.19
C SER A 153 7.22 -20.53 13.68
N LYS A 154 6.23 -20.56 14.58
CA LYS A 154 4.84 -20.91 14.28
C LYS A 154 3.93 -19.69 14.09
N SER A 155 4.35 -18.53 14.57
CA SER A 155 3.60 -17.29 14.37
C SER A 155 3.48 -16.94 12.87
N PHE A 156 2.38 -16.30 12.48
CA PHE A 156 2.19 -15.87 11.09
C PHE A 156 3.24 -14.85 10.65
N GLY A 157 3.64 -13.93 11.54
CA GLY A 157 4.71 -12.96 11.27
C GLY A 157 6.06 -13.63 10.97
N SER A 158 6.47 -14.62 11.79
CA SER A 158 7.71 -15.36 11.58
C SER A 158 7.68 -16.18 10.29
N TRP A 159 6.53 -16.80 9.97
CA TRP A 159 6.34 -17.46 8.67
C TRP A 159 6.52 -16.48 7.51
N LEU A 160 5.88 -15.31 7.59
CA LEU A 160 5.89 -14.28 6.56
C LEU A 160 7.29 -13.70 6.32
N GLN A 161 8.09 -13.51 7.37
CA GLN A 161 9.50 -13.13 7.26
C GLN A 161 10.34 -14.16 6.49
N GLY A 162 10.00 -15.44 6.61
CA GLY A 162 10.62 -16.52 5.84
C GLY A 162 10.17 -16.57 4.37
N GLN A 163 9.16 -15.78 3.97
CA GLN A 163 8.68 -15.71 2.60
C GLN A 163 9.20 -14.45 1.89
N SER A 164 9.23 -14.48 0.55
CA SER A 164 9.52 -13.31 -0.29
C SER A 164 8.23 -12.61 -0.79
N LEU A 165 7.16 -12.62 0.02
CA LEU A 165 5.87 -12.04 -0.34
C LEU A 165 5.83 -10.54 0.02
N ASN A 166 5.36 -9.69 -0.88
CA ASN A 166 5.24 -8.25 -0.68
C ASN A 166 3.81 -7.85 -0.34
N GLY A 167 3.66 -6.79 0.45
CA GLY A 167 2.36 -6.12 0.62
C GLY A 167 1.45 -6.70 1.69
N THR A 168 1.98 -7.48 2.63
CA THR A 168 1.23 -7.90 3.82
C THR A 168 1.80 -7.22 5.06
N THR A 169 0.95 -6.53 5.81
CA THR A 169 1.26 -5.98 7.13
C THR A 169 0.51 -6.80 8.17
N VAL A 170 1.22 -7.29 9.18
CA VAL A 170 0.62 -8.08 10.27
C VAL A 170 0.59 -7.23 11.53
N LEU A 171 -0.60 -7.12 12.14
CA LEU A 171 -0.84 -6.37 13.37
C LEU A 171 -1.24 -7.33 14.50
N TYR A 172 -0.62 -7.21 15.66
CA TYR A 172 -1.07 -7.89 16.87
C TYR A 172 -2.21 -7.10 17.50
N ASP A 173 -3.41 -7.66 17.49
CA ASP A 173 -4.63 -7.02 17.95
C ASP A 173 -5.67 -8.05 18.38
N ALA A 174 -6.45 -7.74 19.42
CA ALA A 174 -7.49 -8.60 19.93
C ALA A 174 -8.80 -8.53 19.11
N THR A 175 -9.06 -7.41 18.44
CA THR A 175 -10.40 -7.09 17.87
C THR A 175 -10.39 -6.74 16.39
N GLY A 176 -9.22 -6.51 15.79
CA GLY A 176 -9.05 -6.06 14.40
C GLY A 176 -9.23 -4.55 14.19
N LEU A 177 -9.52 -3.77 15.24
CA LEU A 177 -9.62 -2.30 15.18
C LEU A 177 -8.31 -1.65 14.72
N SER A 178 -7.16 -2.21 15.13
CA SER A 178 -5.84 -1.75 14.69
C SER A 178 -5.67 -1.90 13.18
N ALA A 179 -6.17 -3.00 12.60
CA ALA A 179 -6.13 -3.23 11.16
C ALA A 179 -7.03 -2.25 10.40
N ALA A 180 -8.24 -2.01 10.90
CA ALA A 180 -9.13 -1.00 10.33
C ALA A 180 -8.56 0.42 10.44
N GLY A 181 -7.88 0.74 11.56
CA GLY A 181 -7.17 2.01 11.74
C GLY A 181 -5.99 2.17 10.77
N ALA A 182 -5.25 1.10 10.48
CA ALA A 182 -4.18 1.12 9.47
C ALA A 182 -4.72 1.31 8.04
N LEU A 183 -5.88 0.73 7.71
CA LEU A 183 -6.59 1.04 6.46
C LEU A 183 -7.07 2.49 6.43
N GLY A 184 -7.54 3.02 7.56
CA GLY A 184 -7.95 4.41 7.71
C GLY A 184 -6.79 5.38 7.50
N TRP A 185 -5.61 5.06 8.04
CA TRP A 185 -4.37 5.77 7.77
C TRP A 185 -4.08 5.86 6.27
N MET A 186 -4.04 4.72 5.57
CA MET A 186 -3.78 4.67 4.13
C MET A 186 -4.77 5.54 3.35
N ALA A 187 -6.06 5.44 3.66
CA ALA A 187 -7.12 6.19 2.99
C ALA A 187 -7.14 7.69 3.33
N SER A 188 -6.35 8.11 4.32
CA SER A 188 -6.24 9.50 4.79
C SER A 188 -4.99 10.23 4.26
N ILE A 189 -4.14 9.54 3.49
CA ILE A 189 -2.93 10.11 2.90
C ILE A 189 -3.30 11.11 1.79
N ASP A 190 -2.79 12.32 1.89
CA ASP A 190 -2.93 13.33 0.85
C ASP A 190 -1.69 13.41 -0.04
N PHE A 191 -1.77 12.79 -1.22
CA PHE A 191 -0.69 12.83 -2.21
C PHE A 191 -0.52 14.20 -2.87
N THR A 192 -1.35 15.20 -2.57
CA THR A 192 -1.22 16.58 -3.07
C THR A 192 -0.45 17.49 -2.12
N ALA A 193 -0.28 17.10 -0.85
CA ALA A 193 0.42 17.89 0.14
C ALA A 193 1.94 17.92 -0.11
N THR A 194 2.54 19.11 -0.03
CA THR A 194 4.00 19.27 -0.04
C THR A 194 4.61 18.65 1.21
N ASN A 195 5.56 17.72 1.04
CA ASN A 195 6.12 16.88 2.09
C ASN A 195 5.03 16.13 2.90
N GLY A 196 3.96 15.70 2.23
CA GLY A 196 2.83 14.99 2.83
C GLY A 196 3.10 13.54 3.22
N ARG A 197 4.28 12.97 2.90
CA ARG A 197 4.62 11.59 3.30
C ARG A 197 4.47 11.41 4.81
N THR A 198 3.67 10.43 5.17
CA THR A 198 3.54 9.97 6.56
C THR A 198 3.84 8.48 6.62
N GLY A 199 4.51 8.05 7.68
CA GLY A 199 4.66 6.62 8.00
C GLY A 199 3.43 6.10 8.73
N LEU A 200 3.24 4.77 8.73
CA LEU A 200 2.28 4.13 9.63
C LEU A 200 2.76 4.20 11.09
N SER A 201 4.08 4.23 11.31
CA SER A 201 4.65 4.44 12.65
C SER A 201 4.25 5.80 13.22
N TYR A 202 4.11 5.88 14.54
CA TYR A 202 3.74 7.08 15.28
C TYR A 202 2.34 7.64 15.01
N GLN A 203 1.54 6.94 14.18
CA GLN A 203 0.15 7.29 13.94
C GLN A 203 -0.71 6.90 15.13
N SER A 204 -1.58 7.82 15.55
CA SER A 204 -2.51 7.61 16.65
C SER A 204 -3.95 7.67 16.17
N ASN A 205 -4.80 6.83 16.75
CA ASN A 205 -6.22 6.73 16.45
C ASN A 205 -6.99 6.55 17.76
N GLY A 206 -7.90 7.49 18.06
CA GLY A 206 -8.64 7.50 19.33
C GLY A 206 -9.65 6.36 19.50
N ASN A 207 -9.98 5.64 18.42
CA ASN A 207 -10.90 4.51 18.42
C ASN A 207 -10.19 3.15 18.55
N VAL A 208 -8.85 3.13 18.50
CA VAL A 208 -8.06 1.91 18.65
C VAL A 208 -7.54 1.82 20.08
N THR A 209 -7.81 0.69 20.74
CA THR A 209 -7.33 0.45 22.10
C THR A 209 -5.95 -0.23 22.05
N PRO A 210 -4.94 0.26 22.79
CA PRO A 210 -3.62 -0.35 22.79
C PRO A 210 -3.64 -1.72 23.45
N THR A 211 -3.13 -2.73 22.74
CA THR A 211 -2.99 -4.11 23.23
C THR A 211 -1.62 -4.37 23.83
N VAL A 212 -0.62 -3.57 23.48
CA VAL A 212 0.77 -3.71 23.94
C VAL A 212 1.12 -2.54 24.85
N ILE A 213 1.37 -2.84 26.11
CA ILE A 213 1.66 -1.84 27.16
C ILE A 213 3.02 -2.03 27.83
N ASP A 214 3.78 -3.06 27.43
CA ASP A 214 5.09 -3.36 27.99
C ASP A 214 6.17 -3.55 26.91
N GLY A 215 7.40 -3.16 27.26
CA GLY A 215 8.53 -3.19 26.33
C GLY A 215 9.02 -4.60 25.96
N THR A 216 8.68 -5.64 26.71
CA THR A 216 9.12 -7.01 26.44
C THR A 216 8.26 -7.65 25.35
N THR A 217 6.94 -7.50 25.46
CA THR A 217 5.99 -7.90 24.42
C THR A 217 6.26 -7.13 23.12
N ALA A 218 6.48 -5.82 23.21
CA ALA A 218 6.86 -4.99 22.06
C ALA A 218 8.10 -5.54 21.32
N ARG A 219 9.22 -5.76 22.02
CA ARG A 219 10.44 -6.32 21.42
C ARG A 219 10.23 -7.71 20.81
N THR A 220 9.39 -8.53 21.43
CA THR A 220 9.09 -9.89 20.93
C THR A 220 8.27 -9.84 19.64
N LEU A 221 7.27 -8.98 19.59
CA LEU A 221 6.46 -8.73 18.39
C LEU A 221 7.30 -8.20 17.24
N GLU A 222 8.18 -7.22 17.49
CA GLU A 222 9.11 -6.70 16.48
C GLU A 222 10.02 -7.80 15.93
N ALA A 223 10.58 -8.65 16.79
CA ALA A 223 11.43 -9.77 16.38
C ALA A 223 10.66 -10.78 15.52
N ASN A 224 9.40 -11.06 15.86
CA ASN A 224 8.51 -11.95 15.12
C ASN A 224 7.88 -11.27 13.87
N GLY A 225 8.20 -10.01 13.56
CA GLY A 225 7.73 -9.32 12.35
C GLY A 225 6.32 -8.73 12.44
N TYR A 226 5.82 -8.53 13.66
CA TYR A 226 4.52 -7.93 13.92
C TYR A 226 4.61 -6.42 14.11
N ASN A 227 3.53 -5.76 13.71
CA ASN A 227 3.19 -4.40 14.11
C ASN A 227 2.19 -4.45 15.26
N TYR A 228 2.05 -3.38 16.00
CA TYR A 228 1.10 -3.29 17.10
C TYR A 228 0.70 -1.84 17.35
N TYR A 229 -0.44 -1.66 18.03
CA TYR A 229 -0.83 -0.38 18.59
C TYR A 229 -0.45 -0.35 20.07
N GLY A 230 0.57 0.43 20.39
CA GLY A 230 1.20 0.43 21.71
C GLY A 230 0.82 1.65 22.56
N SER A 231 0.83 1.47 23.88
CA SER A 231 0.85 2.57 24.85
C SER A 231 2.27 2.86 25.29
N TYR A 232 2.65 4.14 25.28
CA TYR A 232 3.97 4.64 25.58
C TYR A 232 3.83 5.70 26.69
N ASP A 233 4.06 5.23 27.90
CA ASP A 233 3.87 6.03 29.10
C ASP A 233 5.19 6.65 29.55
N THR A 234 5.17 7.95 29.85
CA THR A 234 6.16 8.61 30.69
C THR A 234 5.54 8.88 32.06
N GLN A 235 6.34 9.24 33.07
CA GLN A 235 5.82 9.61 34.40
C GLN A 235 4.79 10.76 34.37
N ALA A 236 4.69 11.51 33.26
CA ALA A 236 3.81 12.67 33.12
C ALA A 236 2.75 12.56 32.00
N SER A 237 2.87 11.62 31.04
CA SER A 237 1.90 11.49 29.94
C SER A 237 1.85 10.09 29.35
N SER A 238 0.65 9.60 29.07
CA SER A 238 0.43 8.44 28.20
C SER A 238 0.24 8.88 26.76
N ARG A 239 0.89 8.18 25.82
CA ARG A 239 0.71 8.40 24.38
C ARG A 239 0.53 7.06 23.69
N GLN A 240 -0.25 7.02 22.62
CA GLN A 240 -0.58 5.78 21.94
C GLN A 240 -0.31 5.92 20.45
N TRP A 241 0.30 4.90 19.83
CA TRP A 241 0.55 4.89 18.39
C TRP A 241 0.87 3.50 17.83
N PHE A 242 0.78 3.38 16.51
CA PHE A 242 1.26 2.24 15.75
C PHE A 242 2.79 2.18 15.68
N TYR A 243 3.35 0.96 15.76
CA TYR A 243 4.78 0.70 15.59
C TYR A 243 5.02 -0.77 15.16
N PRO A 244 6.08 -1.11 14.39
CA PRO A 244 7.06 -0.24 13.73
C PRO A 244 6.63 0.32 12.36
N GLY A 245 5.45 -0.04 11.84
CA GLY A 245 4.97 0.39 10.52
C GLY A 245 5.54 -0.41 9.33
N THR A 246 5.93 -1.67 9.55
CA THR A 246 6.56 -2.52 8.54
C THR A 246 5.55 -3.18 7.60
N VAL A 247 6.04 -3.58 6.43
CA VAL A 247 5.31 -4.40 5.46
C VAL A 247 6.23 -5.50 4.95
N SER A 248 5.66 -6.65 4.62
CA SER A 248 6.42 -7.78 4.09
C SER A 248 7.07 -7.46 2.74
N GLY A 249 8.15 -8.19 2.44
CA GLY A 249 8.86 -8.13 1.17
C GLY A 249 9.90 -7.01 1.08
N SER A 250 10.26 -6.63 -0.15
CA SER A 250 11.41 -5.76 -0.42
C SER A 250 11.21 -4.29 -0.04
N PHE A 251 9.98 -3.88 0.28
CA PHE A 251 9.65 -2.49 0.62
C PHE A 251 10.00 -2.14 2.06
N GLY A 252 9.99 -3.11 2.98
CA GLY A 252 10.32 -2.95 4.39
C GLY A 252 9.29 -2.17 5.21
N PHE A 253 8.76 -1.06 4.68
CA PHE A 253 7.81 -0.18 5.36
C PHE A 253 6.52 0.04 4.56
N ALA A 254 5.40 0.15 5.28
CA ALA A 254 4.08 0.26 4.70
C ALA A 254 3.91 1.52 3.84
N ASP A 255 4.49 2.65 4.25
CA ASP A 255 4.43 3.91 3.48
C ASP A 255 5.13 3.79 2.14
N SER A 256 6.33 3.20 2.08
CA SER A 256 7.02 2.95 0.80
C SER A 256 6.20 2.07 -0.14
N TYR A 257 5.48 1.07 0.39
CA TYR A 257 4.61 0.20 -0.40
C TYR A 257 3.36 0.91 -0.90
N ILE A 258 2.67 1.65 -0.04
CA ILE A 258 1.49 2.42 -0.38
C ILE A 258 1.81 3.52 -1.41
N ASN A 259 2.94 4.22 -1.24
CA ASN A 259 3.44 5.20 -2.21
C ASN A 259 3.66 4.56 -3.58
N GLN A 260 4.19 3.33 -3.63
CA GLN A 260 4.39 2.61 -4.88
C GLN A 260 3.06 2.22 -5.55
N ILE A 261 2.04 1.82 -4.78
CA ILE A 261 0.70 1.55 -5.32
C ILE A 261 0.11 2.81 -5.97
N TRP A 262 0.19 3.94 -5.25
CA TRP A 262 -0.29 5.22 -5.75
C TRP A 262 0.46 5.65 -7.01
N LEU A 263 1.81 5.61 -6.99
CA LEU A 263 2.65 6.03 -8.11
C LEU A 263 2.34 5.21 -9.37
N ASN A 264 2.25 3.88 -9.25
CA ASN A 264 1.93 3.01 -10.39
C ASN A 264 0.55 3.30 -10.99
N THR A 265 -0.44 3.54 -10.13
CA THR A 265 -1.82 3.83 -10.58
C THR A 265 -1.89 5.20 -11.27
N SER A 266 -1.22 6.21 -10.71
CA SER A 266 -1.16 7.56 -11.27
C SER A 266 -0.42 7.58 -12.62
N LEU A 267 0.73 6.90 -12.73
CA LEU A 267 1.48 6.77 -13.98
C LEU A 267 0.67 6.04 -15.06
N GLN A 268 -0.05 4.98 -14.67
CA GLN A 268 -0.93 4.26 -15.59
C GLN A 268 -2.03 5.17 -16.16
N ASN A 269 -2.70 5.93 -15.30
CA ASN A 269 -3.75 6.85 -15.73
C ASN A 269 -3.19 7.94 -16.65
N ALA A 270 -2.01 8.48 -16.34
CA ALA A 270 -1.35 9.49 -17.17
C ALA A 270 -1.02 8.95 -18.58
N LEU A 271 -0.47 7.74 -18.68
CA LEU A 271 -0.15 7.11 -19.96
C LEU A 271 -1.40 6.74 -20.77
N VAL A 272 -2.47 6.27 -20.11
CA VAL A 272 -3.75 5.99 -20.77
C VAL A 272 -4.38 7.27 -21.32
N ASN A 273 -4.39 8.35 -20.54
CA ASN A 273 -4.91 9.66 -20.98
C ASN A 273 -4.11 10.21 -22.17
N MET A 274 -2.78 10.09 -22.14
CA MET A 274 -1.94 10.44 -23.28
C MET A 274 -2.36 9.66 -24.53
N MET A 275 -2.48 8.33 -24.44
CA MET A 275 -2.85 7.47 -25.57
C MET A 275 -4.24 7.79 -26.16
N GLN A 276 -5.15 8.34 -25.37
CA GLN A 276 -6.46 8.80 -25.85
C GLN A 276 -6.42 10.19 -26.48
N THR A 277 -5.47 11.03 -26.07
CA THR A 277 -5.38 12.44 -26.49
C THR A 277 -4.53 12.62 -27.73
N VAL A 278 -3.40 11.91 -27.83
CA VAL A 278 -2.47 12.02 -28.96
C VAL A 278 -2.93 11.15 -30.13
N LYS A 279 -2.90 11.71 -31.35
CA LYS A 279 -3.37 11.00 -32.56
C LYS A 279 -2.48 9.83 -32.94
N ASN A 280 -1.17 9.93 -32.68
CA ASN A 280 -0.21 8.85 -32.83
C ASN A 280 0.97 9.06 -31.87
N ILE A 281 1.65 7.96 -31.54
CA ILE A 281 2.94 8.00 -30.85
C ILE A 281 3.95 7.33 -31.78
N PRO A 282 4.81 8.10 -32.48
CA PRO A 282 5.80 7.51 -33.37
C PRO A 282 6.94 6.83 -32.59
N PHE A 283 7.52 5.76 -33.14
CA PHE A 283 8.68 5.07 -32.58
C PHE A 283 10.00 5.84 -32.85
N ASN A 284 10.07 7.08 -32.38
CA ASN A 284 11.21 7.97 -32.53
C ASN A 284 11.31 8.93 -31.32
N ALA A 285 12.23 9.88 -31.38
CA ALA A 285 12.43 10.86 -30.31
C ALA A 285 11.18 11.73 -30.00
N LEU A 286 10.28 11.94 -30.96
CA LEU A 286 9.01 12.64 -30.70
C LEU A 286 8.09 11.79 -29.83
N GLY A 287 8.02 10.48 -30.07
CA GLY A 287 7.26 9.56 -29.21
C GLY A 287 7.82 9.50 -27.79
N ASP A 288 9.14 9.50 -27.66
CA ASP A 288 9.79 9.61 -26.34
C ASP A 288 9.40 10.90 -25.62
N SER A 289 9.31 12.02 -26.34
CA SER A 289 8.86 13.29 -25.78
C SER A 289 7.42 13.23 -25.28
N TYR A 290 6.49 12.63 -26.04
CA TYR A 290 5.10 12.48 -25.60
C TYR A 290 4.99 11.66 -24.32
N ILE A 291 5.67 10.51 -24.27
CA ILE A 291 5.66 9.63 -23.09
C ILE A 291 6.29 10.32 -21.89
N SER A 292 7.42 11.01 -22.08
CA SER A 292 8.09 11.77 -21.01
C SER A 292 7.19 12.87 -20.46
N SER A 293 6.54 13.65 -21.33
CA SER A 293 5.63 14.71 -20.93
C SER A 293 4.41 14.16 -20.18
N ALA A 294 3.89 13.01 -20.59
CA ALA A 294 2.72 12.41 -19.95
C ALA A 294 2.98 12.03 -18.48
N VAL A 295 4.15 11.48 -18.16
CA VAL A 295 4.47 11.04 -16.79
C VAL A 295 5.03 12.13 -15.90
N GLN A 296 5.44 13.28 -16.48
CA GLN A 296 6.19 14.32 -15.79
C GLN A 296 5.41 14.91 -14.60
N ASP A 297 4.12 15.16 -14.76
CA ASP A 297 3.30 15.75 -13.70
C ASP A 297 3.18 14.80 -12.50
N THR A 298 2.98 13.50 -12.76
CA THR A 298 2.94 12.49 -11.70
C THR A 298 4.28 12.36 -10.97
N ILE A 299 5.39 12.40 -11.70
CA ILE A 299 6.74 12.36 -11.09
C ILE A 299 6.97 13.60 -10.24
N ASN A 300 6.61 14.79 -10.74
CA ASN A 300 6.74 16.04 -10.00
C ASN A 300 5.90 16.01 -8.71
N GLN A 301 4.66 15.52 -8.80
CA GLN A 301 3.81 15.35 -7.62
C GLN A 301 4.44 14.38 -6.61
N ALA A 302 5.03 13.27 -7.06
CA ALA A 302 5.70 12.31 -6.17
C ALA A 302 6.94 12.91 -5.47
N VAL A 303 7.68 13.79 -6.16
CA VAL A 303 8.78 14.56 -5.57
C VAL A 303 8.26 15.57 -4.55
N THR A 304 7.26 16.37 -4.91
CA THR A 304 6.65 17.37 -4.01
C THR A 304 6.05 16.71 -2.75
N PHE A 305 5.39 15.57 -2.90
CA PHE A 305 4.82 14.81 -1.79
C PHE A 305 5.91 14.19 -0.88
N GLY A 306 7.09 13.89 -1.44
CA GLY A 306 8.21 13.26 -0.72
C GLY A 306 8.24 11.74 -0.80
N ALA A 307 7.53 11.14 -1.77
CA ALA A 307 7.67 9.73 -2.14
C ALA A 307 8.95 9.49 -2.98
N ILE A 308 9.43 10.51 -3.69
CA ILE A 308 10.73 10.51 -4.36
C ILE A 308 11.64 11.50 -3.64
N ARG A 309 12.85 11.05 -3.28
CA ARG A 309 13.87 11.85 -2.59
C ARG A 309 15.14 11.97 -3.42
N ASP A 310 15.65 13.18 -3.52
CA ASP A 310 16.97 13.47 -4.05
C ASP A 310 18.08 13.24 -3.01
N GLY A 311 19.34 13.28 -3.44
CA GLY A 311 20.50 13.21 -2.55
C GLY A 311 20.73 11.85 -1.89
N VAL A 312 20.11 10.77 -2.40
CA VAL A 312 20.29 9.43 -1.83
C VAL A 312 21.61 8.83 -2.30
N ASN A 313 22.46 8.46 -1.34
CA ASN A 313 23.73 7.78 -1.62
C ASN A 313 23.49 6.33 -2.05
N LEU A 314 23.91 6.00 -3.27
CA LEU A 314 23.81 4.65 -3.84
C LEU A 314 25.12 3.87 -3.66
N ALA A 315 25.02 2.58 -3.35
CA ALA A 315 26.18 1.70 -3.27
C ALA A 315 26.76 1.42 -4.68
N GLN A 316 28.07 1.14 -4.75
CA GLN A 316 28.75 0.93 -6.03
C GLN A 316 28.13 -0.20 -6.89
N SER A 317 27.67 -1.28 -6.25
CA SER A 317 26.96 -2.37 -6.92
C SER A 317 25.62 -1.94 -7.52
N GLN A 318 24.88 -1.05 -6.83
CA GLN A 318 23.62 -0.51 -7.33
C GLN A 318 23.86 0.43 -8.51
N ILE A 319 24.88 1.28 -8.43
CA ILE A 319 25.30 2.18 -9.52
C ILE A 319 25.59 1.36 -10.79
N GLN A 320 26.38 0.29 -10.67
CA GLN A 320 26.70 -0.58 -11.80
C GLN A 320 25.45 -1.25 -12.39
N ASN A 321 24.55 -1.75 -11.54
CA ASN A 321 23.33 -2.40 -11.98
C ASN A 321 22.39 -1.42 -12.71
N ILE A 322 22.17 -0.23 -12.16
CA ILE A 322 21.31 0.81 -12.75
C ILE A 322 21.89 1.28 -14.08
N ASN A 323 23.19 1.58 -14.14
CA ASN A 323 23.83 2.04 -15.37
C ASN A 323 23.79 0.97 -16.47
N SER A 324 23.96 -0.31 -16.10
CA SER A 324 23.86 -1.44 -17.02
C SER A 324 22.43 -1.60 -17.55
N GLN A 325 21.42 -1.55 -16.67
CA GLN A 325 20.01 -1.66 -17.06
C GLN A 325 19.53 -0.46 -17.89
N ALA A 326 19.98 0.75 -17.55
CA ALA A 326 19.61 1.97 -18.27
C ALA A 326 20.31 2.08 -19.64
N GLY A 327 21.40 1.32 -19.85
CA GLY A 327 22.28 1.48 -21.02
C GLY A 327 22.91 2.87 -21.08
N ASN A 328 23.15 3.50 -19.92
CA ASN A 328 23.73 4.83 -19.78
C ASN A 328 24.61 4.89 -18.52
N THR A 329 25.87 5.27 -18.69
CA THR A 329 26.89 5.31 -17.62
C THR A 329 26.66 6.39 -16.56
N SER A 330 25.78 7.36 -16.83
CA SER A 330 25.47 8.49 -15.94
C SER A 330 24.03 8.45 -15.40
N ALA A 331 23.28 7.38 -15.66
CA ALA A 331 21.90 7.24 -15.19
C ALA A 331 21.81 7.24 -13.66
N ALA A 332 22.68 6.47 -13.00
CA ALA A 332 22.74 6.40 -11.54
C ALA A 332 23.13 7.74 -10.89
N GLN A 333 24.01 8.52 -11.53
CA GLN A 333 24.36 9.86 -11.03
C GLN A 333 23.16 10.81 -11.13
N THR A 334 22.45 10.78 -12.26
CA THR A 334 21.24 11.58 -12.44
C THR A 334 20.17 11.20 -11.42
N LEU A 335 19.99 9.90 -11.19
CA LEU A 335 19.08 9.36 -10.17
C LEU A 335 19.46 9.85 -8.76
N ALA A 336 20.73 9.78 -8.38
CA ALA A 336 21.19 10.23 -7.06
C ALA A 336 20.97 11.75 -6.87
N THR A 337 21.18 12.56 -7.90
CA THR A 337 21.03 14.03 -7.80
C THR A 337 19.58 14.49 -7.87
N ARG A 338 18.74 13.87 -8.70
CA ARG A 338 17.35 14.33 -8.96
C ARG A 338 16.28 13.48 -8.28
N GLY A 339 16.65 12.32 -7.74
CA GLY A 339 15.74 11.34 -7.16
C GLY A 339 15.05 10.42 -8.16
N TRP A 340 15.13 10.70 -9.48
CA TRP A 340 14.50 9.87 -10.51
C TRP A 340 15.25 9.90 -11.85
N TYR A 341 15.06 8.85 -12.65
CA TYR A 341 15.55 8.73 -14.01
C TYR A 341 14.55 7.94 -14.86
N PHE A 342 14.05 8.54 -15.94
CA PHE A 342 13.01 7.94 -16.79
C PHE A 342 13.56 7.61 -18.20
N ILE A 343 13.21 6.42 -18.69
CA ILE A 343 13.54 5.92 -20.02
C ILE A 343 12.22 5.68 -20.76
N PRO A 344 11.86 6.49 -21.76
CA PRO A 344 10.57 6.36 -22.46
C PRO A 344 10.52 5.16 -23.41
N GLY A 345 11.63 4.83 -24.07
CA GLY A 345 11.83 3.59 -24.82
C GLY A 345 11.23 3.51 -26.23
N ALA A 346 10.52 4.53 -26.72
CA ALA A 346 9.91 4.52 -28.06
C ALA A 346 10.96 4.65 -29.18
N SER A 347 11.97 5.49 -29.03
CA SER A 347 13.05 5.64 -30.02
C SER A 347 13.95 4.41 -30.13
N LYS A 348 14.03 3.62 -29.05
CA LYS A 348 14.87 2.41 -28.97
C LYS A 348 14.14 1.13 -29.39
N ALA A 349 12.89 1.24 -29.86
CA ALA A 349 12.11 0.09 -30.29
C ALA A 349 12.75 -0.63 -31.49
N LEU A 350 12.87 -1.96 -31.39
CA LEU A 350 13.46 -2.82 -32.42
C LEU A 350 12.61 -2.80 -33.71
N PRO A 351 13.21 -3.04 -34.90
CA PRO A 351 12.49 -2.99 -36.17
C PRO A 351 11.23 -3.87 -36.23
N PHE A 352 11.26 -5.05 -35.61
CA PHE A 352 10.09 -5.93 -35.57
C PHE A 352 8.96 -5.33 -34.69
N VAL A 353 9.28 -4.73 -33.54
CA VAL A 353 8.31 -4.06 -32.65
C VAL A 353 7.62 -2.92 -33.37
N ARG A 354 8.36 -2.14 -34.18
CA ARG A 354 7.79 -1.05 -34.97
C ARG A 354 6.83 -1.56 -36.05
N THR A 355 7.18 -2.66 -36.69
CA THR A 355 6.40 -3.26 -37.78
C THR A 355 5.12 -3.91 -37.26
N THR A 356 5.21 -4.62 -36.12
CA THR A 356 4.04 -5.25 -35.47
C THR A 356 3.25 -4.30 -34.58
N ARG A 357 3.72 -3.06 -34.40
CA ARG A 357 3.24 -2.10 -33.40
C ARG A 357 3.15 -2.74 -32.00
N GLY A 358 4.18 -3.51 -31.66
CA GLY A 358 4.30 -4.21 -30.38
C GLY A 358 4.51 -3.27 -29.20
N PRO A 359 4.42 -3.78 -27.96
CA PRO A 359 4.58 -2.97 -26.75
C PRO A 359 6.00 -2.41 -26.66
N ILE A 360 6.09 -1.18 -26.17
CA ILE A 360 7.34 -0.58 -25.69
C ILE A 360 7.41 -0.75 -24.18
N THR A 361 8.62 -0.74 -23.63
CA THR A 361 8.86 -0.90 -22.19
C THR A 361 9.54 0.34 -21.63
N PRO A 362 8.77 1.38 -21.24
CA PRO A 362 9.31 2.49 -20.47
C PRO A 362 9.79 2.01 -19.10
N VAL A 363 10.85 2.62 -18.57
CA VAL A 363 11.42 2.30 -17.25
C VAL A 363 11.59 3.57 -16.44
N LEU A 364 11.02 3.61 -15.24
CA LEU A 364 11.24 4.66 -14.25
C LEU A 364 12.10 4.11 -13.10
N PHE A 365 13.29 4.67 -12.92
CA PHE A 365 14.06 4.51 -11.70
C PHE A 365 13.75 5.68 -10.77
N TYR A 366 13.50 5.40 -9.49
CA TYR A 366 13.33 6.43 -8.47
C TYR A 366 13.92 5.98 -7.13
N THR A 367 14.29 6.95 -6.29
CA THR A 367 14.79 6.70 -4.93
C THR A 367 13.75 7.13 -3.90
N ASP A 368 13.35 6.19 -3.03
CA ASP A 368 12.34 6.44 -1.99
C ASP A 368 12.90 7.29 -0.84
N GLY A 369 14.16 7.08 -0.46
CA GLY A 369 14.83 7.79 0.65
C GLY A 369 14.32 7.46 2.06
N GLY A 370 13.16 6.80 2.18
CA GLY A 370 12.60 6.32 3.44
C GLY A 370 12.17 7.43 4.40
N SER A 371 12.01 7.07 5.68
CA SER A 371 11.76 7.99 6.79
C SER A 371 12.52 7.51 8.03
N VAL A 372 13.00 8.46 8.84
CA VAL A 372 13.72 8.16 10.09
C VAL A 372 12.74 7.55 11.10
N GLN A 373 13.03 6.32 11.55
CA GLN A 373 12.15 5.58 12.47
C GLN A 373 12.54 5.73 13.94
N THR A 374 13.82 5.91 14.26
CA THR A 374 14.28 6.02 15.64
C THR A 374 15.45 6.99 15.75
N ILE A 375 15.48 7.79 16.83
CA ILE A 375 16.60 8.69 17.15
C ILE A 375 17.20 8.26 18.48
N LYS A 376 18.50 7.92 18.48
CA LYS A 376 19.29 7.66 19.69
C LYS A 376 20.25 8.83 19.88
N LEU A 377 20.02 9.65 20.89
CA LEU A 377 20.85 10.81 21.21
C LEU A 377 21.71 10.52 22.44
N ALA A 378 23.03 10.69 22.32
CA ALA A 378 23.93 10.74 23.47
C ALA A 378 24.12 12.20 23.89
N ALA A 379 23.78 12.53 25.14
CA ALA A 379 24.09 13.82 25.74
C ALA A 379 25.37 13.67 26.58
N VAL A 380 26.48 14.20 26.07
CA VAL A 380 27.78 14.16 26.73
C VAL A 380 28.09 15.55 27.29
N GLU A 381 28.22 15.65 28.61
CA GLU A 381 28.76 16.84 29.25
C GLU A 381 30.27 16.90 28.96
N VAL A 382 30.75 18.03 28.46
CA VAL A 382 32.18 18.32 28.34
C VAL A 382 32.52 19.29 29.47
N GLN A 383 33.41 18.87 30.37
CA GLN A 383 33.93 19.70 31.47
C GLN A 383 35.25 20.37 31.08
#